data_AF-A0A957AL95-F1
#
_entry.id   AF-A0A957AL95-F1
#
_cell.length_a   1.000
_cell.length_b   1.000
_cell.length_c   1.000
_cell.angle_alpha   90.00
_cell.angle_beta   90.00
_cell.angle_gamma   90.00
#
_symmetry.space_group_name_H-M   'P 1'
#
loop_
_entity.id
_entity.type
_entity.pdbx_description
1 polymer ?
#
loop_
_entity_poly.entity_id
_entity_poly.type
_entity_poly.pdbx_seq_one_letter_code
_entity_poly.pdbx_strand_id
1 'polypeptide(L)'
;RMGLIKDFFGGDDTSSPDVASSGNGGVATSSANGGAVSVGDINSGGNAGSAIGVGDTYGGSVGVYGGDMANSTALDITSNGGTAISDSSGGSYNLAFVS
;
A
#
# COMPACT_ATOMS: atom_id res chain seq x y z
N ARG A 1 23.93 -11.10 -60.76
CA ARG A 1 22.79 -11.99 -60.44
C ARG A 1 22.18 -11.43 -59.17
N MET A 2 21.04 -10.75 -59.26
CA MET A 2 20.35 -10.11 -58.13
C MET A 2 19.40 -11.15 -57.50
N GLY A 3 19.43 -11.30 -56.18
CA GLY A 3 18.54 -12.22 -55.45
C GLY A 3 17.07 -11.95 -55.80
N LEU A 4 16.29 -13.03 -55.92
CA LEU A 4 14.86 -12.91 -56.21
C LEU A 4 14.19 -12.31 -54.97
N ILE A 5 13.10 -11.56 -55.15
CA ILE A 5 12.31 -10.94 -54.06
C ILE A 5 11.88 -11.93 -52.94
N LYS A 6 12.00 -13.23 -53.19
CA LYS A 6 11.75 -14.33 -52.26
C LYS A 6 12.71 -14.33 -51.06
N ASP A 7 13.96 -13.92 -51.24
CA ASP A 7 14.97 -13.84 -50.17
C ASP A 7 14.68 -12.68 -49.18
N PHE A 8 13.79 -11.75 -49.55
CA PHE A 8 13.36 -10.62 -48.71
C PHE A 8 12.05 -10.91 -47.92
N PHE A 9 11.34 -12.00 -48.20
CA PHE A 9 9.96 -12.23 -47.71
C PHE A 9 9.67 -13.64 -47.14
N GLY A 10 10.63 -14.44 -46.67
CA GLY A 10 10.26 -15.66 -45.90
C GLY A 10 10.02 -16.91 -46.73
N GLY A 11 10.90 -17.26 -47.65
CA GLY A 11 10.68 -18.34 -48.61
C GLY A 11 11.47 -19.63 -48.38
N ASP A 12 11.32 -20.32 -47.24
CA ASP A 12 11.63 -21.76 -47.14
C ASP A 12 10.77 -22.50 -46.08
N ASP A 13 9.79 -23.28 -46.54
CA ASP A 13 8.76 -23.96 -45.74
C ASP A 13 9.25 -25.29 -45.11
N THR A 14 10.31 -25.29 -44.28
CA THR A 14 10.72 -26.53 -43.57
C THR A 14 11.06 -26.37 -42.07
N SER A 15 10.02 -26.53 -41.23
CA SER A 15 10.04 -27.05 -39.86
C SER A 15 10.56 -26.19 -38.68
N SER A 16 9.90 -25.07 -38.40
CA SER A 16 9.58 -24.49 -37.07
C SER A 16 8.82 -23.18 -37.30
N PRO A 17 7.93 -22.70 -36.42
CA PRO A 17 7.42 -21.35 -36.57
C PRO A 17 8.56 -20.35 -36.33
N ASP A 18 8.95 -19.62 -37.36
CA ASP A 18 9.79 -18.44 -37.19
C ASP A 18 8.94 -17.36 -36.50
N VAL A 19 9.35 -16.95 -35.29
CA VAL A 19 8.63 -15.96 -34.50
C VAL A 19 9.36 -14.63 -34.56
N ALA A 20 8.83 -13.67 -35.31
CA ALA A 20 9.23 -12.27 -35.18
C ALA A 20 8.28 -11.54 -34.21
N SER A 21 8.86 -10.82 -33.25
CA SER A 21 8.14 -10.28 -32.10
C SER A 21 8.63 -8.86 -31.83
N SER A 22 7.74 -7.88 -31.85
CA SER A 22 8.04 -6.48 -31.53
C SER A 22 6.83 -5.86 -30.85
N GLY A 23 7.04 -5.00 -29.85
CA GLY A 23 5.91 -4.49 -29.07
C GLY A 23 5.41 -5.43 -27.99
N ASN A 24 6.14 -6.50 -27.69
CA ASN A 24 5.71 -7.45 -26.66
C ASN A 24 6.06 -6.89 -25.29
N GLY A 25 5.02 -6.38 -24.62
CA GLY A 25 5.05 -6.08 -23.19
C GLY A 25 5.37 -7.32 -22.35
N GLY A 26 5.89 -7.09 -21.14
CA GLY A 26 6.20 -8.16 -20.19
C GLY A 26 4.99 -8.61 -19.35
N VAL A 27 5.27 -9.45 -18.35
CA VAL A 27 4.36 -9.66 -17.22
C VAL A 27 4.77 -8.66 -16.14
N ALA A 28 3.87 -7.76 -15.75
CA ALA A 28 4.09 -6.85 -14.63
C ALA A 28 3.14 -7.17 -13.48
N THR A 29 3.70 -7.63 -12.37
CA THR A 29 2.98 -7.90 -11.13
C THR A 29 3.42 -6.90 -10.07
N SER A 30 2.49 -6.10 -9.55
CA SER A 30 2.72 -5.26 -8.38
C SER A 30 1.77 -5.68 -7.26
N SER A 31 2.22 -5.49 -6.03
CA SER A 31 1.43 -5.82 -4.85
C SER A 31 1.68 -4.80 -3.76
N ALA A 32 0.60 -4.25 -3.21
CA ALA A 32 0.58 -3.32 -2.08
C ALA A 32 -0.05 -4.04 -0.89
N ASN A 33 0.51 -5.19 -0.52
CA ASN A 33 -0.03 -5.96 0.58
C ASN A 33 0.30 -5.25 1.90
N GLY A 34 -0.74 -4.86 2.62
CA GLY A 34 -0.62 -4.44 4.02
C GLY A 34 -0.16 -5.59 4.92
N GLY A 35 0.10 -5.27 6.18
CA GLY A 35 0.44 -6.26 7.20
C GLY A 35 -0.77 -6.73 7.99
N ALA A 36 -0.52 -7.70 8.88
CA ALA A 36 -1.42 -7.95 10.00
C ALA A 36 -1.03 -7.02 11.16
N VAL A 37 -2.01 -6.46 11.86
CA VAL A 37 -1.75 -5.78 13.14
C VAL A 37 -2.54 -6.47 14.23
N SER A 38 -1.83 -6.90 15.27
CA SER A 38 -2.41 -7.42 16.49
C SER A 38 -2.20 -6.40 17.60
N VAL A 39 -3.30 -6.00 18.25
CA VAL A 39 -3.29 -5.11 19.41
C VAL A 39 -3.72 -5.93 20.61
N GLY A 40 -2.87 -5.97 21.63
CA GLY A 40 -3.16 -6.62 22.91
C GLY A 40 -4.05 -5.75 23.79
N ASP A 41 -4.05 -6.02 25.09
CA ASP A 41 -4.84 -5.25 26.03
C ASP A 41 -4.39 -3.77 26.04
N ILE A 42 -5.37 -2.87 25.86
CA ILE A 42 -5.20 -1.43 25.98
C ILE A 42 -5.83 -0.99 27.29
N ASN A 43 -4.99 -0.71 28.29
CA ASN A 43 -5.43 -0.24 29.59
C ASN A 43 -5.07 1.23 29.79
N SER A 44 -6.09 2.08 29.91
CA SER A 44 -5.93 3.51 30.20
C SER A 44 -5.57 3.80 31.67
N GLY A 45 -5.52 2.77 32.53
CA GLY A 45 -5.15 2.86 33.94
C GLY A 45 -6.31 3.11 34.90
N GLY A 46 -6.06 2.84 36.19
CA GLY A 46 -6.94 3.07 37.34
C GLY A 46 -6.97 4.54 37.77
N ASN A 47 -7.38 5.42 36.86
CA ASN A 47 -7.47 6.84 37.14
C ASN A 47 -8.68 7.11 38.05
N ALA A 48 -8.41 7.13 39.35
CA ALA A 48 -9.32 7.72 40.31
C ALA A 48 -9.24 9.24 40.18
N GLY A 49 -10.42 9.88 40.16
CA GLY A 49 -10.57 11.33 40.20
C GLY A 49 -9.96 11.97 41.45
N SER A 50 -10.29 13.23 41.71
CA SER A 50 -9.85 13.89 42.94
C SER A 50 -10.64 13.35 44.13
N ALA A 51 -9.94 12.83 45.14
CA ALA A 51 -10.54 12.52 46.43
C ALA A 51 -10.49 13.79 47.30
N ILE A 52 -11.65 14.34 47.66
CA ILE A 52 -11.72 15.58 48.46
C ILE A 52 -12.52 15.32 49.74
N GLY A 53 -11.83 15.39 50.87
CA GLY A 53 -12.46 15.41 52.19
C GLY A 53 -12.65 16.85 52.63
N VAL A 54 -13.86 17.17 53.10
CA VAL A 54 -14.18 18.47 53.72
C VAL A 54 -14.57 18.22 55.17
N GLY A 55 -13.90 18.88 56.10
CA GLY A 55 -14.19 18.82 57.53
C GLY A 55 -15.24 19.85 57.96
N ASP A 56 -15.29 20.16 59.26
CA ASP A 56 -16.21 21.17 59.80
C ASP A 56 -15.90 22.56 59.21
N THR A 57 -16.94 23.22 58.68
CA THR A 57 -16.83 24.56 58.09
C THR A 57 -17.70 25.55 58.86
N TYR A 58 -17.17 26.74 59.20
CA TYR A 58 -17.91 27.81 59.87
C TYR A 58 -17.57 29.18 59.28
N GLY A 59 -18.60 29.99 58.99
CA GLY A 59 -18.46 31.38 58.56
C GLY A 59 -18.13 31.56 57.07
N GLY A 60 -19.16 31.65 56.22
CA GLY A 60 -19.02 32.00 54.80
C GLY A 60 -19.24 30.85 53.82
N SER A 61 -19.08 31.13 52.53
CA SER A 61 -19.24 30.14 51.45
C SER A 61 -17.99 29.27 51.32
N VAL A 62 -18.18 27.97 51.14
CA VAL A 62 -17.11 26.98 50.92
C VAL A 62 -17.23 26.44 49.50
N GLY A 63 -16.32 26.86 48.63
CA GLY A 63 -16.20 26.34 47.27
C GLY A 63 -15.15 25.24 47.21
N VAL A 64 -15.53 24.07 46.71
CA VAL A 64 -14.61 22.95 46.50
C VAL A 64 -14.67 22.53 45.04
N TYR A 65 -13.54 22.65 44.34
CA TYR A 65 -13.42 22.26 42.93
C TYR A 65 -12.42 21.11 42.81
N GLY A 66 -12.89 19.98 42.25
CA GLY A 66 -12.08 18.78 42.06
C GLY A 66 -11.23 18.75 40.80
N GLY A 67 -11.19 19.85 40.05
CA GLY A 67 -10.49 19.91 38.77
C GLY A 67 -11.26 19.24 37.63
N ASP A 68 -10.80 19.49 36.41
CA ASP A 68 -11.20 18.74 35.23
C ASP A 68 -10.33 17.49 35.11
N MET A 69 -10.94 16.32 35.28
CA MET A 69 -10.25 15.03 35.18
C MET A 69 -10.43 14.45 33.78
N ALA A 70 -9.34 14.36 33.03
CA ALA A 70 -9.31 13.73 31.71
C ALA A 70 -8.39 12.51 31.72
N ASN A 71 -8.92 11.40 31.22
CA ASN A 71 -8.16 10.20 30.92
C ASN A 71 -8.30 9.90 29.43
N SER A 72 -7.19 9.86 28.70
CA SER A 72 -7.17 9.65 27.25
C SER A 72 -6.15 8.59 26.88
N THR A 73 -6.60 7.60 26.11
CA THR A 73 -5.74 6.64 25.40
C THR A 73 -6.06 6.74 23.92
N ALA A 74 -5.12 7.30 23.14
CA ALA A 74 -5.23 7.41 21.70
C ALA A 74 -4.31 6.41 21.02
N LEU A 75 -4.82 5.71 20.00
CA LEU A 75 -4.09 4.69 19.25
C LEU A 75 -4.27 4.93 17.74
N ASP A 76 -3.17 5.28 17.08
CA ASP A 76 -3.10 5.41 15.64
C ASP A 76 -2.44 4.17 15.05
N ILE A 77 -3.25 3.14 14.80
CA ILE A 77 -2.77 1.85 14.27
C ILE A 77 -3.02 1.79 12.76
N THR A 78 -1.96 1.62 11.98
CA THR A 78 -2.03 1.48 10.52
C THR A 78 -1.27 0.25 10.04
N SER A 79 -1.82 -0.41 9.02
CA SER A 79 -1.15 -1.50 8.28
C SER A 79 -1.21 -1.26 6.78
N ASN A 80 -1.01 -0.01 6.37
CA ASN A 80 -1.16 0.36 4.98
C ASN A 80 -0.09 -0.31 4.10
N GLY A 81 -0.55 -1.07 3.11
CA GLY A 81 0.30 -1.71 2.10
C GLY A 81 0.84 -0.75 1.03
N GLY A 82 0.43 0.52 1.07
CA GLY A 82 0.93 1.56 0.18
C GLY A 82 0.32 1.50 -1.21
N THR A 83 1.07 1.96 -2.21
CA THR A 83 0.65 2.03 -3.62
C THR A 83 1.54 1.12 -4.46
N ALA A 84 0.92 0.24 -5.23
CA ALA A 84 1.60 -0.70 -6.11
C ALA A 84 1.30 -0.40 -7.57
N ILE A 85 2.31 0.01 -8.34
CA ILE A 85 2.20 0.29 -9.77
C ILE A 85 3.06 -0.72 -10.52
N SER A 86 2.50 -1.28 -11.58
CA SER A 86 3.19 -2.17 -12.52
C SER A 86 2.88 -1.70 -13.94
N ASP A 87 3.93 -1.60 -14.75
CA ASP A 87 3.83 -1.27 -16.17
C ASP A 87 4.53 -2.37 -16.97
N SER A 88 3.85 -2.88 -17.98
CA SER A 88 4.39 -3.86 -18.91
C SER A 88 4.28 -3.37 -20.35
N SER A 89 4.47 -2.07 -20.58
CA SER A 89 4.31 -1.51 -21.92
C SER A 89 5.32 -2.10 -22.91
N GLY A 90 4.83 -2.48 -24.09
CA GLY A 90 5.65 -3.00 -25.20
C GLY A 90 6.33 -1.90 -26.04
N GLY A 91 6.12 -0.62 -25.71
CA GLY A 91 6.63 0.51 -26.47
C GLY A 91 5.96 0.71 -27.85
N SER A 92 6.44 1.72 -28.59
CA SER A 92 5.96 2.12 -29.93
C SER A 92 7.10 2.08 -30.96
N TYR A 93 6.79 2.18 -32.26
CA TYR A 93 7.76 2.09 -33.38
C TYR A 93 8.49 0.76 -33.49
N ASN A 94 7.74 -0.30 -33.23
CA ASN A 94 8.20 -1.66 -33.24
C ASN A 94 8.09 -2.26 -34.66
N LEU A 95 9.18 -2.87 -35.14
CA LEU A 95 9.28 -3.53 -36.44
C LEU A 95 9.72 -4.98 -36.19
N ALA A 96 8.93 -5.95 -36.63
CA ALA A 96 9.25 -7.38 -36.58
C ALA A 96 9.09 -7.99 -37.98
N PHE A 97 10.09 -8.71 -38.46
CA PHE A 97 10.04 -9.47 -39.71
C PHE A 97 10.75 -10.82 -39.56
N VAL A 98 10.23 -11.82 -40.25
CA VAL A 98 10.80 -13.16 -40.45
C VAL A 98 11.32 -13.24 -41.90
N SER A 99 12.42 -13.95 -42.15
CA SER A 99 13.14 -14.02 -43.43
C SER A 99 13.09 -15.38 -44.10
#